data_AF-A0A1M3MIC1-F1
#
_entry.id   AF-A0A1M3MIC1-F1
#
_cell.length_a   1.000
_cell.length_b   1.000
_cell.length_c   1.000
_cell.angle_alpha   90.00
_cell.angle_beta   90.00
_cell.angle_gamma   90.00
#
_symmetry.space_group_name_H-M   'P 1'
#
loop_
_entity.id
_entity.type
_entity.pdbx_description
1 polymer ?
#
loop_
_entity_poly.entity_id
_entity_poly.type
_entity_poly.pdbx_seq_one_letter_code
_entity_poly.pdbx_strand_id
1 'polypeptide(L)'
;MTKIDKHGEVFRADRRRFLRGAATAGISAAAAALAAPAFAQEALNNIIAAPQRGNWNDQFDARATNAARVATNQPILSLQTLGDIQTAIASYSDIAGRGGWPTMPGNAKFQIGMSDPAIEILRKRLMVSGDLPKEAGISPAFDTYVDAAVRRFQARHGLPADGVMGQFTYAAMNVSVNTRLGQLQTNLGRLTPLANETAQNPRFVMVNIPAARLEAVEAGGVVQRHTTVVGKITRQTPILASNINEVIFNPYWHVPKSIIKKDIIPLMRKDPQYLTKNKIRLFNAQGQEVSPESVDWNTDDAVKLMLRQDPGKINAMSSTKINFNNPYSVYMHDTPEKNFFFNLMRFDSSGCVRVQNVRDLDVWLLKNTPGWDRQHIEDTIKSGINTPVELTDPVPLHFVYITAWSTGDGVVQFRDDIYKMDGAAELALGTNT
;
A
#
# COMPACT_ATOMS: atom_id res chain seq x y z
N MET A 1 57.81 14.79 -61.45
CA MET A 1 57.64 13.39 -61.02
C MET A 1 56.32 13.30 -60.26
N THR A 2 55.24 13.07 -61.01
CA THR A 2 54.38 11.85 -60.98
C THR A 2 53.51 11.79 -59.72
N LYS A 3 52.17 11.76 -59.73
CA LYS A 3 51.09 11.94 -60.72
C LYS A 3 49.78 11.96 -59.88
N ILE A 4 48.83 12.84 -60.24
CA ILE A 4 47.36 12.60 -60.39
C ILE A 4 46.55 12.31 -59.10
N ASP A 5 45.72 13.26 -58.61
CA ASP A 5 44.34 13.63 -59.03
C ASP A 5 43.29 12.54 -58.67
N LYS A 6 42.06 12.77 -58.21
CA LYS A 6 41.23 13.94 -57.86
C LYS A 6 39.92 13.41 -57.23
N HIS A 7 39.24 14.29 -56.49
CA HIS A 7 37.79 14.46 -56.22
C HIS A 7 36.78 13.37 -56.65
N GLY A 8 35.67 13.11 -55.98
CA GLY A 8 34.92 13.83 -54.93
C GLY A 8 33.47 13.28 -54.86
N GLU A 9 32.68 13.90 -53.97
CA GLU A 9 31.20 13.88 -53.83
C GLU A 9 30.43 12.67 -53.25
N VAL A 10 29.92 12.93 -52.03
CA VAL A 10 28.53 12.80 -51.50
C VAL A 10 27.51 12.01 -52.32
N PHE A 11 26.80 11.04 -51.69
CA PHE A 11 25.34 10.87 -51.88
C PHE A 11 24.67 10.09 -50.71
N ARG A 12 23.42 10.50 -50.41
CA ARG A 12 22.48 9.98 -49.40
C ARG A 12 21.41 9.10 -50.07
N ALA A 13 20.73 8.29 -49.24
CA ALA A 13 19.40 7.68 -49.41
C ALA A 13 19.33 6.39 -50.29
N ASP A 14 18.39 5.45 -50.20
CA ASP A 14 17.16 5.27 -49.41
C ASP A 14 16.76 3.76 -49.41
N ARG A 15 15.68 3.46 -48.69
CA ARG A 15 15.05 2.19 -48.30
C ARG A 15 14.42 1.33 -49.43
N ARG A 16 14.26 0.03 -49.08
CA ARG A 16 13.20 -0.98 -49.41
C ARG A 16 13.28 -1.80 -50.73
N ARG A 17 13.54 -3.11 -50.58
CA ARG A 17 12.64 -4.30 -50.82
C ARG A 17 13.50 -5.57 -50.95
N PHE A 18 13.44 -6.53 -50.02
CA PHE A 18 12.47 -7.65 -49.90
C PHE A 18 12.66 -8.76 -50.97
N LEU A 19 13.30 -9.90 -50.64
CA LEU A 19 12.72 -11.27 -50.64
C LEU A 19 13.72 -12.44 -50.72
N ARG A 20 13.37 -13.51 -49.96
CA ARG A 20 13.69 -14.96 -50.09
C ARG A 20 15.11 -15.40 -49.68
N GLY A 21 15.31 -16.40 -48.82
CA GLY A 21 14.41 -17.28 -48.08
C GLY A 21 15.17 -18.49 -47.49
N ALA A 22 14.68 -18.97 -46.33
CA ALA A 22 14.86 -20.30 -45.72
C ALA A 22 16.28 -20.71 -45.25
N ALA A 23 16.54 -21.40 -44.13
CA ALA A 23 15.66 -22.17 -43.24
C ALA A 23 16.32 -22.42 -41.86
N THR A 24 15.46 -22.76 -40.88
CA THR A 24 15.68 -23.61 -39.69
C THR A 24 16.60 -23.15 -38.55
N ALA A 25 15.99 -22.65 -37.46
CA ALA A 25 16.20 -23.19 -36.11
C ALA A 25 15.13 -22.66 -35.11
N GLY A 26 14.39 -23.60 -34.50
CA GLY A 26 14.09 -23.59 -33.06
C GLY A 26 13.13 -22.54 -32.51
N ILE A 27 11.88 -22.96 -32.31
CA ILE A 27 10.85 -22.31 -31.50
C ILE A 27 11.31 -22.21 -30.04
N SER A 28 11.37 -21.00 -29.46
CA SER A 28 10.76 -20.61 -28.17
C SER A 28 11.33 -19.28 -27.64
N ALA A 29 10.82 -18.17 -28.17
CA ALA A 29 11.02 -16.83 -27.60
C ALA A 29 9.67 -16.13 -27.49
N ALA A 30 8.81 -16.59 -26.58
CA ALA A 30 7.56 -15.92 -26.21
C ALA A 30 6.94 -16.54 -24.93
N ALA A 31 7.68 -16.58 -23.82
CA ALA A 31 7.11 -16.97 -22.52
C ALA A 31 7.99 -16.49 -21.35
N ALA A 32 8.11 -15.18 -21.16
CA ALA A 32 8.74 -14.65 -19.93
C ALA A 32 8.23 -13.25 -19.54
N ALA A 33 7.00 -12.89 -19.91
CA ALA A 33 6.44 -11.58 -19.58
C ALA A 33 4.92 -11.60 -19.39
N LEU A 34 4.36 -12.59 -18.70
CA LEU A 34 2.95 -12.61 -18.28
C LEU A 34 2.75 -13.46 -17.02
N ALA A 35 3.25 -13.02 -15.86
CA ALA A 35 2.88 -13.63 -14.58
C ALA A 35 3.03 -12.65 -13.40
N ALA A 36 2.41 -11.47 -13.49
CA ALA A 36 2.27 -10.54 -12.38
C ALA A 36 0.87 -9.90 -12.14
N PRO A 37 -0.23 -10.23 -12.87
CA PRO A 37 -1.57 -9.77 -12.46
C PRO A 37 -2.43 -10.82 -11.74
N ALA A 38 -1.98 -12.08 -11.61
CA ALA A 38 -2.82 -13.17 -11.12
C ALA A 38 -3.29 -12.97 -9.67
N PHE A 39 -2.37 -12.65 -8.75
CA PHE A 39 -2.68 -12.55 -7.33
C PHE A 39 -3.66 -11.42 -6.96
N ALA A 40 -3.65 -10.29 -7.68
CA ALA A 40 -4.49 -9.12 -7.38
C ALA A 40 -5.91 -9.21 -7.96
N GLN A 41 -6.11 -10.01 -9.01
CA GLN A 41 -7.44 -10.38 -9.47
C GLN A 41 -8.02 -11.45 -8.54
N GLU A 42 -7.18 -12.39 -8.10
CA GLU A 42 -7.57 -13.49 -7.24
C GLU A 42 -8.05 -13.02 -5.87
N ALA A 43 -7.41 -12.03 -5.23
CA ALA A 43 -7.78 -11.57 -3.90
C ALA A 43 -9.12 -10.79 -3.83
N LEU A 44 -9.36 -9.86 -4.77
CA LEU A 44 -10.67 -9.20 -4.91
C LEU A 44 -11.74 -10.18 -5.39
N ASN A 45 -11.38 -11.12 -6.28
CA ASN A 45 -12.24 -12.26 -6.59
C ASN A 45 -12.47 -13.15 -5.37
N ASN A 46 -11.56 -13.28 -4.40
CA ASN A 46 -11.76 -14.13 -3.22
C ASN A 46 -12.77 -13.50 -2.25
N ILE A 47 -12.73 -12.17 -2.05
CA ILE A 47 -13.77 -11.47 -1.28
C ILE A 47 -15.12 -11.65 -1.94
N ILE A 48 -15.13 -11.45 -3.25
CA ILE A 48 -16.34 -11.44 -4.04
C ILE A 48 -16.84 -12.90 -4.15
N ALA A 49 -16.00 -13.91 -4.40
CA ALA A 49 -16.36 -15.30 -4.71
C ALA A 49 -16.34 -16.31 -3.55
N ALA A 50 -15.90 -15.98 -2.33
CA ALA A 50 -15.79 -16.95 -1.24
C ALA A 50 -17.16 -17.46 -0.73
N PRO A 51 -17.48 -18.76 -0.87
CA PRO A 51 -18.64 -19.37 -0.23
C PRO A 51 -18.20 -20.14 1.03
N GLN A 52 -18.85 -19.82 2.16
CA GLN A 52 -18.71 -20.43 3.49
C GLN A 52 -17.45 -20.06 4.29
N ARG A 53 -17.69 -19.43 5.45
CA ARG A 53 -16.65 -18.95 6.39
C ARG A 53 -16.88 -19.59 7.76
N GLY A 54 -15.85 -20.27 8.27
CA GLY A 54 -15.83 -20.86 9.61
C GLY A 54 -15.81 -19.80 10.73
N ASN A 55 -16.30 -20.19 11.90
CA ASN A 55 -16.32 -19.40 13.12
C ASN A 55 -14.90 -19.04 13.58
N TRP A 56 -14.42 -17.85 13.20
CA TRP A 56 -13.25 -17.21 13.78
C TRP A 56 -13.68 -15.89 14.40
N ASN A 57 -14.35 -15.97 15.56
CA ASN A 57 -14.67 -14.80 16.37
C ASN A 57 -13.57 -14.62 17.44
N ASP A 58 -13.11 -13.37 17.57
CA ASP A 58 -12.58 -12.75 18.78
C ASP A 58 -11.10 -12.95 19.21
N GLN A 59 -10.21 -13.53 18.39
CA GLN A 59 -8.78 -13.67 18.75
C GLN A 59 -7.77 -13.00 17.80
N PHE A 60 -8.22 -12.19 16.85
CA PHE A 60 -7.34 -11.60 15.83
C PHE A 60 -6.58 -10.34 16.27
N ASP A 61 -6.79 -9.87 17.50
CA ASP A 61 -6.21 -8.63 18.05
C ASP A 61 -4.75 -8.83 18.56
N ALA A 62 -3.91 -9.51 17.79
CA ALA A 62 -2.49 -9.67 18.12
C ALA A 62 -1.66 -8.51 17.54
N ARG A 63 -1.07 -7.71 18.43
CA ARG A 63 -0.06 -6.68 18.08
C ARG A 63 1.20 -7.37 17.54
N ALA A 64 1.63 -7.01 16.32
CA ALA A 64 2.91 -7.48 15.78
C ALA A 64 4.08 -6.88 16.57
N THR A 65 4.76 -7.73 17.36
CA THR A 65 5.67 -7.33 18.46
C THR A 65 7.13 -7.05 18.07
N ASN A 66 7.54 -7.17 16.81
CA ASN A 66 8.97 -7.12 16.46
C ASN A 66 9.49 -5.81 15.81
N ALA A 67 8.66 -4.77 15.72
CA ALA A 67 9.03 -3.48 15.11
C ALA A 67 9.38 -2.36 16.12
N ALA A 68 9.49 -2.68 17.41
CA ALA A 68 9.54 -1.69 18.49
C ALA A 68 10.68 -0.66 18.38
N ARG A 69 11.83 -0.99 17.78
CA ARG A 69 12.99 -0.07 17.66
C ARG A 69 12.86 0.99 16.56
N VAL A 70 11.85 0.90 15.71
CA VAL A 70 11.63 1.78 14.55
C VAL A 70 10.31 2.55 14.68
N ALA A 71 9.51 2.22 15.69
CA ALA A 71 8.25 2.89 15.99
C ALA A 71 8.47 4.02 17.01
N THR A 72 7.81 5.14 16.79
CA THR A 72 7.90 6.39 17.55
C THR A 72 6.49 6.92 17.78
N ASN A 73 6.23 7.70 18.81
CA ASN A 73 4.90 8.33 18.98
C ASN A 73 4.78 9.67 18.24
N GLN A 74 5.84 10.09 17.53
CA GLN A 74 5.83 11.27 16.68
C GLN A 74 4.96 11.03 15.43
N PRO A 75 3.99 11.91 15.15
CA PRO A 75 3.20 11.83 13.92
C PRO A 75 4.04 12.12 12.68
N ILE A 76 3.71 11.43 11.57
CA ILE A 76 4.32 11.73 10.26
C ILE A 76 4.01 13.18 9.86
N LEU A 77 2.77 13.61 10.03
CA LEU A 77 2.35 15.00 9.79
C LEU A 77 2.62 15.83 11.06
N SER A 78 3.85 16.28 11.23
CA SER A 78 4.24 17.16 12.35
C SER A 78 5.41 18.07 11.98
N LEU A 79 5.55 19.20 12.67
CA LEU A 79 6.67 20.13 12.46
C LEU A 79 8.02 19.47 12.82
N GLN A 80 8.04 18.59 13.82
CA GLN A 80 9.26 17.86 14.20
C GLN A 80 9.74 16.97 13.05
N THR A 81 8.82 16.29 12.35
CA THR A 81 9.15 15.46 11.17
C THR A 81 9.78 16.29 10.05
N LEU A 82 9.45 17.59 9.92
CA LEU A 82 10.11 18.48 8.96
C LEU A 82 11.59 18.72 9.32
N GLY A 83 11.90 18.95 10.59
CA GLY A 83 13.29 19.09 11.05
C GLY A 83 14.09 17.79 10.88
N ASP A 84 13.45 16.66 11.18
CA ASP A 84 14.09 15.35 11.07
C ASP A 84 14.37 14.96 9.63
N ILE A 85 13.45 15.23 8.69
CA ILE A 85 13.68 14.95 7.27
C ILE A 85 14.72 15.89 6.66
N GLN A 86 14.81 17.16 7.10
CA GLN A 86 15.89 18.06 6.71
C GLN A 86 17.27 17.55 7.16
N THR A 87 17.35 17.05 8.39
CA THR A 87 18.56 16.40 8.93
C THR A 87 18.90 15.14 8.12
N ALA A 88 17.91 14.33 7.77
CA ALA A 88 18.09 13.17 6.91
C ALA A 88 18.61 13.55 5.51
N ILE A 89 18.08 14.62 4.91
CA ILE A 89 18.54 15.16 3.62
C ILE A 89 20.02 15.56 3.71
N ALA A 90 20.43 16.25 4.77
CA ALA A 90 21.83 16.64 4.97
C ALA A 90 22.74 15.40 5.09
N SER A 91 22.33 14.40 5.88
CA SER A 91 23.08 13.14 6.03
C SER A 91 23.19 12.37 4.71
N TYR A 92 22.09 12.26 3.94
CA TYR A 92 22.10 11.57 2.65
C TYR A 92 22.91 12.33 1.60
N SER A 93 22.92 13.67 1.65
CA SER A 93 23.76 14.48 0.79
C SER A 93 25.25 14.28 1.09
N ASP A 94 25.65 14.13 2.36
CA ASP A 94 27.03 13.81 2.74
C ASP A 94 27.43 12.41 2.24
N ILE A 95 26.55 11.41 2.40
CA ILE A 95 26.78 10.07 1.85
C ILE A 95 26.97 10.13 0.33
N ALA A 96 26.13 10.90 -0.39
CA ALA A 96 26.27 11.11 -1.82
C ALA A 96 27.60 11.78 -2.19
N GLY A 97 28.01 12.81 -1.45
CA GLY A 97 29.29 13.50 -1.65
C GLY A 97 30.52 12.61 -1.44
N ARG A 98 30.41 11.55 -0.64
CA ARG A 98 31.46 10.54 -0.42
C ARG A 98 31.43 9.38 -1.43
N GLY A 99 30.63 9.47 -2.49
CA GLY A 99 30.52 8.44 -3.53
C GLY A 99 29.39 7.42 -3.30
N GLY A 100 28.54 7.63 -2.30
CA GLY A 100 27.38 6.79 -2.02
C GLY A 100 27.69 5.51 -1.27
N TRP A 101 26.90 4.46 -1.54
CA TRP A 101 27.04 3.15 -0.92
C TRP A 101 27.30 2.05 -1.96
N PRO A 102 27.99 0.97 -1.60
CA PRO A 102 28.24 -0.15 -2.50
C PRO A 102 26.95 -0.80 -3.01
N THR A 103 26.93 -1.16 -4.29
CA THR A 103 25.85 -1.98 -4.88
C THR A 103 26.02 -3.44 -4.45
N MET A 104 24.94 -4.06 -3.98
CA MET A 104 24.93 -5.47 -3.65
C MET A 104 24.97 -6.33 -4.93
N PRO A 105 25.95 -7.22 -5.10
CA PRO A 105 26.02 -8.11 -6.25
C PRO A 105 25.01 -9.26 -6.13
N GLY A 106 24.52 -9.72 -7.28
CA GLY A 106 23.67 -10.90 -7.39
C GLY A 106 22.35 -10.78 -6.61
N ASN A 107 21.80 -11.94 -6.27
CA ASN A 107 20.52 -12.10 -5.57
C ASN A 107 20.54 -13.34 -4.64
N ALA A 108 21.72 -13.70 -4.14
CA ALA A 108 21.89 -14.86 -3.29
C ALA A 108 21.06 -14.73 -2.01
N LYS A 109 20.39 -15.80 -1.60
CA LYS A 109 19.55 -15.79 -0.40
C LYS A 109 20.43 -15.88 0.86
N PHE A 110 20.95 -14.75 1.32
CA PHE A 110 21.72 -14.69 2.58
C PHE A 110 20.82 -14.68 3.81
N GLN A 111 21.24 -15.42 4.83
CA GLN A 111 20.60 -15.51 6.14
C GLN A 111 21.65 -15.93 7.18
N ILE A 112 21.26 -15.88 8.47
CA ILE A 112 22.13 -16.21 9.59
C ILE A 112 22.86 -17.56 9.42
N GLY A 113 24.16 -17.56 9.72
CA GLY A 113 25.04 -18.74 9.65
C GLY A 113 25.71 -18.97 8.30
N MET A 114 25.36 -18.20 7.26
CA MET A 114 26.03 -18.28 5.96
C MET A 114 27.36 -17.53 5.95
N SER A 115 28.26 -17.95 5.06
CA SER A 115 29.53 -17.27 4.79
C SER A 115 29.75 -17.12 3.28
N ASP A 116 30.04 -15.91 2.83
CA ASP A 116 30.18 -15.54 1.42
C ASP A 116 30.94 -14.21 1.30
N PRO A 117 31.90 -14.04 0.36
CA PRO A 117 32.61 -12.77 0.16
C PRO A 117 31.70 -11.56 -0.08
N ALA A 118 30.51 -11.75 -0.68
CA ALA A 118 29.55 -10.68 -0.88
C ALA A 118 28.95 -10.13 0.44
N ILE A 119 29.05 -10.86 1.55
CA ILE A 119 28.63 -10.38 2.86
C ILE A 119 29.55 -9.25 3.36
N GLU A 120 30.80 -9.19 2.92
CA GLU A 120 31.67 -8.04 3.21
C GLU A 120 31.14 -6.76 2.56
N ILE A 121 30.58 -6.87 1.36
CA ILE A 121 29.92 -5.77 0.65
C ILE A 121 28.63 -5.37 1.38
N LEU A 122 27.85 -6.35 1.83
CA LEU A 122 26.64 -6.13 2.64
C LEU A 122 26.94 -5.36 3.92
N ARG A 123 27.99 -5.74 4.64
CA ARG A 123 28.43 -5.04 5.85
C ARG A 123 28.78 -3.58 5.55
N LYS A 124 29.60 -3.34 4.52
CA LYS A 124 29.94 -1.96 4.10
C LYS A 124 28.69 -1.16 3.74
N ARG A 125 27.76 -1.77 2.99
CA ARG A 125 26.48 -1.15 2.60
C ARG A 125 25.64 -0.74 3.80
N LEU A 126 25.49 -1.64 4.78
CA LEU A 126 24.72 -1.42 6.03
C LEU A 126 25.42 -0.42 6.97
N MET A 127 26.77 -0.41 6.99
CA MET A 127 27.53 0.57 7.77
C MET A 127 27.35 1.99 7.22
N VAL A 128 27.37 2.17 5.90
CA VAL A 128 27.15 3.48 5.27
C VAL A 128 25.74 4.00 5.53
N SER A 129 24.73 3.12 5.55
CA SER A 129 23.36 3.52 5.88
C SER A 129 23.04 3.61 7.38
N GLY A 130 24.00 3.34 8.26
CA GLY A 130 23.81 3.38 9.71
C GLY A 130 22.97 2.23 10.27
N ASP A 131 22.78 1.15 9.52
CA ASP A 131 22.08 -0.06 9.97
C ASP A 131 23.00 -1.02 10.75
N LEU A 132 24.31 -0.97 10.47
CA LEU A 132 25.35 -1.78 11.13
C LEU A 132 26.43 -0.87 11.74
N PRO A 133 26.77 -0.99 13.04
CA PRO A 133 27.88 -0.26 13.64
C PRO A 133 29.22 -0.64 13.01
N LYS A 134 30.16 0.31 12.90
CA LYS A 134 31.48 0.06 12.27
C LYS A 134 32.31 -0.95 13.06
N GLU A 135 32.09 -1.00 14.37
CA GLU A 135 32.75 -1.87 15.33
C GLU A 135 32.42 -3.35 15.09
N ALA A 136 31.34 -3.65 14.35
CA ALA A 136 31.00 -5.01 13.96
C ALA A 136 32.00 -5.63 12.96
N GLY A 137 32.89 -4.83 12.39
CA GLY A 137 33.97 -5.28 11.51
C GLY A 137 33.51 -5.80 10.14
N ILE A 138 34.49 -6.04 9.27
CA ILE A 138 34.29 -6.62 7.94
C ILE A 138 34.67 -8.10 8.00
N SER A 139 33.69 -8.97 7.73
CA SER A 139 33.89 -10.41 7.65
C SER A 139 32.95 -11.00 6.60
N PRO A 140 33.25 -12.19 6.04
CA PRO A 140 32.37 -12.87 5.11
C PRO A 140 31.18 -13.54 5.80
N ALA A 141 31.04 -13.47 7.13
CA ALA A 141 30.00 -14.18 7.87
C ALA A 141 28.73 -13.35 8.05
N PHE A 142 27.58 -13.98 7.80
CA PHE A 142 26.25 -13.46 8.14
C PHE A 142 25.94 -13.86 9.59
N ASP A 143 26.47 -13.08 10.53
CA ASP A 143 26.31 -13.28 11.96
C ASP A 143 25.06 -12.58 12.52
N THR A 144 24.92 -12.60 13.84
CA THR A 144 23.81 -11.96 14.55
C THR A 144 23.79 -10.43 14.39
N TYR A 145 24.94 -9.79 14.15
CA TYR A 145 24.99 -8.34 13.90
C TYR A 145 24.44 -8.01 12.52
N VAL A 146 24.82 -8.78 11.49
CA VAL A 146 24.29 -8.60 10.13
C VAL A 146 22.80 -8.94 10.07
N ASP A 147 22.35 -10.01 10.72
CA ASP A 147 20.92 -10.36 10.82
C ASP A 147 20.11 -9.20 11.43
N ALA A 148 20.56 -8.66 12.57
CA ALA A 148 19.89 -7.51 13.20
C ALA A 148 19.87 -6.26 12.30
N ALA A 149 20.98 -5.98 11.60
CA ALA A 149 21.09 -4.85 10.68
C ALA A 149 20.19 -5.01 9.44
N VAL A 150 20.12 -6.21 8.87
CA VAL A 150 19.20 -6.52 7.75
C VAL A 150 17.75 -6.39 8.19
N ARG A 151 17.38 -6.90 9.37
CA ARG A 151 16.01 -6.73 9.92
C ARG A 151 15.66 -5.27 10.13
N ARG A 152 16.59 -4.45 10.65
CA ARG A 152 16.41 -3.00 10.79
C ARG A 152 16.21 -2.33 9.43
N PHE A 153 17.05 -2.67 8.45
CA PHE A 153 16.93 -2.18 7.08
C PHE A 153 15.57 -2.54 6.48
N GLN A 154 15.16 -3.80 6.56
CA GLN A 154 13.87 -4.28 6.07
C GLN A 154 12.71 -3.52 6.72
N ALA A 155 12.72 -3.41 8.05
CA ALA A 155 11.66 -2.72 8.81
C ALA A 155 11.52 -1.25 8.38
N ARG A 156 12.62 -0.50 8.27
CA ARG A 156 12.56 0.92 7.86
C ARG A 156 12.21 1.12 6.38
N HIS A 157 12.32 0.07 5.55
CA HIS A 157 11.85 0.06 4.16
C HIS A 157 10.43 -0.51 3.98
N GLY A 158 9.74 -0.86 5.08
CA GLY A 158 8.40 -1.44 5.02
C GLY A 158 8.35 -2.89 4.51
N LEU A 159 9.48 -3.60 4.54
CA LEU A 159 9.60 -5.02 4.20
C LEU A 159 9.42 -5.90 5.46
N PRO A 160 9.14 -7.22 5.31
CA PRO A 160 9.14 -8.13 6.44
C PRO A 160 10.55 -8.18 7.02
N ALA A 161 10.66 -7.94 8.33
CA ALA A 161 11.94 -7.97 9.05
C ALA A 161 12.36 -9.41 9.38
N ASP A 162 12.45 -10.26 8.37
CA ASP A 162 12.74 -11.70 8.49
C ASP A 162 14.24 -12.02 8.54
N GLY A 163 15.12 -11.03 8.31
CA GLY A 163 16.58 -11.18 8.31
C GLY A 163 17.12 -11.90 7.08
N VAL A 164 16.27 -12.15 6.07
CA VAL A 164 16.63 -12.88 4.86
C VAL A 164 16.77 -11.92 3.68
N MET A 165 17.90 -11.99 3.00
CA MET A 165 18.18 -11.21 1.80
C MET A 165 17.42 -11.77 0.58
N GLY A 166 16.12 -11.44 0.48
CA GLY A 166 15.28 -11.73 -0.68
C GLY A 166 15.33 -10.66 -1.78
N GLN A 167 14.69 -10.94 -2.92
CA GLN A 167 14.65 -10.05 -4.10
C GLN A 167 14.29 -8.59 -3.75
N PHE A 168 13.25 -8.37 -2.95
CA PHE A 168 12.83 -7.02 -2.56
C PHE A 168 13.84 -6.30 -1.66
N THR A 169 14.56 -7.04 -0.81
CA THR A 169 15.63 -6.47 0.02
C THR A 169 16.80 -6.02 -0.86
N TYR A 170 17.22 -6.84 -1.82
CA TYR A 170 18.23 -6.47 -2.82
C TYR A 170 17.81 -5.24 -3.64
N ALA A 171 16.57 -5.25 -4.16
CA ALA A 171 16.06 -4.13 -4.94
C ALA A 171 16.05 -2.83 -4.13
N ALA A 172 15.60 -2.87 -2.86
CA ALA A 172 15.61 -1.72 -1.97
C ALA A 172 17.04 -1.23 -1.63
N MET A 173 17.99 -2.14 -1.40
CA MET A 173 19.39 -1.82 -1.09
C MET A 173 20.12 -1.18 -2.26
N ASN A 174 19.79 -1.60 -3.48
CA ASN A 174 20.42 -1.16 -4.72
C ASN A 174 19.83 0.13 -5.30
N VAL A 175 18.81 0.72 -4.67
CA VAL A 175 18.43 2.11 -4.96
C VAL A 175 19.60 3.02 -4.58
N SER A 176 20.03 3.85 -5.54
CA SER A 176 21.17 4.76 -5.34
C SER A 176 20.88 5.80 -4.24
N VAL A 177 21.94 6.32 -3.62
CA VAL A 177 21.79 7.41 -2.64
C VAL A 177 21.20 8.67 -3.26
N ASN A 178 21.53 8.97 -4.52
CA ASN A 178 20.98 10.12 -5.23
C ASN A 178 19.47 9.97 -5.44
N THR A 179 19.02 8.76 -5.80
CA THR A 179 17.58 8.46 -5.91
C THR A 179 16.87 8.60 -4.56
N ARG A 180 17.48 8.12 -3.46
CA ARG A 180 16.91 8.28 -2.10
C ARG A 180 16.91 9.73 -1.62
N LEU A 181 17.94 10.51 -1.96
CA LEU A 181 18.01 11.94 -1.65
C LEU A 181 16.88 12.70 -2.37
N GLY A 182 16.68 12.43 -3.65
CA GLY A 182 15.53 12.96 -4.42
C GLY A 182 14.20 12.54 -3.80
N GLN A 183 14.06 11.29 -3.36
CA GLN A 183 12.87 10.80 -2.66
C GLN A 183 12.58 11.60 -1.37
N LEU A 184 13.61 11.86 -0.56
CA LEU A 184 13.47 12.68 0.66
C LEU A 184 13.07 14.13 0.34
N GLN A 185 13.69 14.74 -0.67
CA GLN A 185 13.37 16.11 -1.09
C GLN A 185 11.93 16.22 -1.61
N THR A 186 11.49 15.27 -2.43
CA THR A 186 10.09 15.19 -2.89
C THR A 186 9.11 15.11 -1.73
N ASN A 187 9.40 14.25 -0.74
CA ASN A 187 8.50 14.07 0.39
C ASN A 187 8.56 15.21 1.41
N LEU A 188 9.69 15.92 1.55
CA LEU A 188 9.74 17.17 2.32
C LEU A 188 8.75 18.20 1.72
N GLY A 189 8.71 18.32 0.39
CA GLY A 189 7.74 19.17 -0.30
C GLY A 189 6.28 18.78 -0.02
N ARG A 190 5.97 17.47 0.02
CA ARG A 190 4.63 16.96 0.35
C ARG A 190 4.26 17.14 1.82
N LEU A 191 5.22 16.97 2.73
CA LEU A 191 5.01 17.07 4.18
C LEU A 191 4.80 18.51 4.64
N THR A 192 5.53 19.47 4.05
CA THR A 192 5.55 20.87 4.51
C THR A 192 4.16 21.50 4.69
N PRO A 193 3.25 21.51 3.69
CA PRO A 193 1.93 22.11 3.86
C PRO A 193 1.09 21.38 4.92
N LEU A 194 1.13 20.05 4.93
CA LEU A 194 0.35 19.20 5.83
C LEU A 194 0.78 19.33 7.29
N ALA A 195 2.09 19.42 7.54
CA ALA A 195 2.65 19.61 8.88
C ALA A 195 2.27 20.98 9.48
N ASN A 196 2.23 22.03 8.64
CA ASN A 196 1.79 23.36 9.07
C ASN A 196 0.29 23.39 9.42
N GLU A 197 -0.54 22.70 8.64
CA GLU A 197 -1.97 22.57 8.88
C GLU A 197 -2.25 21.79 10.18
N THR A 198 -1.66 20.61 10.32
CA THR A 198 -1.88 19.71 11.47
C THR A 198 -1.28 20.23 12.78
N ALA A 199 -0.30 21.12 12.73
CA ALA A 199 0.19 21.81 13.92
C ALA A 199 -0.88 22.70 14.58
N GLN A 200 -1.84 23.21 13.81
CA GLN A 200 -2.94 24.04 14.32
C GLN A 200 -4.12 23.19 14.82
N ASN A 201 -4.26 21.97 14.30
CA ASN A 201 -5.30 21.02 14.71
C ASN A 201 -4.67 19.68 15.12
N PRO A 202 -4.26 19.53 16.39
CA PRO A 202 -3.51 18.36 16.85
C PRO A 202 -4.38 17.11 17.10
N ARG A 203 -5.62 17.07 16.56
CA ARG A 203 -6.50 15.90 16.56
C ARG A 203 -6.95 15.57 15.14
N PHE A 204 -6.44 14.49 14.55
CA PHE A 204 -6.75 14.10 13.16
C PHE A 204 -6.49 12.61 12.92
N VAL A 205 -6.98 12.13 11.78
CA VAL A 205 -6.63 10.83 11.20
C VAL A 205 -5.79 11.04 9.96
N MET A 206 -4.68 10.34 9.84
CA MET A 206 -3.89 10.28 8.61
C MET A 206 -3.85 8.84 8.11
N VAL A 207 -4.15 8.63 6.82
CA VAL A 207 -3.83 7.39 6.11
C VAL A 207 -2.66 7.66 5.16
N ASN A 208 -1.51 7.06 5.45
CA ASN A 208 -0.38 7.07 4.54
C ASN A 208 -0.50 5.88 3.58
N ILE A 209 -0.88 6.16 2.34
CA ILE A 209 -1.22 5.19 1.30
C ILE A 209 -0.06 4.22 1.01
N PRO A 210 1.15 4.65 0.61
CA PRO A 210 2.27 3.74 0.32
C PRO A 210 2.76 2.99 1.56
N ALA A 211 2.53 3.51 2.76
CA ALA A 211 2.82 2.78 4.00
C ALA A 211 1.75 1.74 4.36
N ALA A 212 0.57 1.82 3.75
CA ALA A 212 -0.63 1.07 4.11
C ALA A 212 -0.84 1.06 5.64
N ARG A 213 -0.83 2.28 6.21
CA ARG A 213 -0.99 2.54 7.64
C ARG A 213 -1.87 3.76 7.89
N LEU A 214 -2.57 3.72 9.01
CA LEU A 214 -3.35 4.81 9.56
C LEU A 214 -2.77 5.22 10.91
N GLU A 215 -2.65 6.52 11.16
CA GLU A 215 -2.35 7.12 12.47
C GLU A 215 -3.56 7.93 12.93
N ALA A 216 -4.05 7.64 14.14
CA ALA A 216 -4.92 8.54 14.87
C ALA A 216 -4.05 9.38 15.80
N VAL A 217 -4.10 10.70 15.62
CA VAL A 217 -3.27 11.67 16.32
C VAL A 217 -4.15 12.48 17.26
N GLU A 218 -3.65 12.69 18.47
CA GLU A 218 -4.30 13.50 19.48
C GLU A 218 -3.25 14.19 20.36
N ALA A 219 -3.49 15.46 20.69
CA ALA A 219 -2.58 16.27 21.49
C ALA A 219 -1.14 16.29 20.94
N GLY A 220 -1.00 16.18 19.62
CA GLY A 220 0.30 16.22 18.92
C GLY A 220 1.07 14.90 18.92
N GLY A 221 0.50 13.81 19.46
CA GLY A 221 1.11 12.48 19.47
C GLY A 221 0.24 11.43 18.80
N VAL A 222 0.86 10.37 18.27
CA VAL A 222 0.12 9.23 17.73
C VAL A 222 -0.43 8.38 18.89
N VAL A 223 -1.75 8.35 19.04
CA VAL A 223 -2.44 7.59 20.09
C VAL A 223 -2.88 6.20 19.63
N GLN A 224 -3.14 6.03 18.32
CA GLN A 224 -3.41 4.72 17.72
C GLN A 224 -2.74 4.57 16.36
N ARG A 225 -2.34 3.34 16.04
CA ARG A 225 -1.85 2.95 14.71
C ARG A 225 -2.54 1.70 14.24
N HIS A 226 -2.99 1.74 12.99
CA HIS A 226 -3.69 0.64 12.36
C HIS A 226 -3.00 0.26 11.05
N THR A 227 -2.90 -1.03 10.79
CA THR A 227 -2.58 -1.54 9.45
C THR A 227 -3.78 -1.29 8.55
N THR A 228 -3.54 -0.87 7.32
CA THR A 228 -4.60 -0.69 6.33
C THR A 228 -4.38 -1.52 5.07
N VAL A 229 -5.45 -1.67 4.29
CA VAL A 229 -5.41 -2.14 2.90
C VAL A 229 -5.98 -1.04 2.03
N VAL A 230 -5.19 -0.58 1.05
CA VAL A 230 -5.55 0.53 0.17
C VAL A 230 -5.73 0.06 -1.26
N GLY A 231 -6.08 0.98 -2.16
CA GLY A 231 -6.35 0.72 -3.56
C GLY A 231 -5.22 0.01 -4.29
N LYS A 232 -5.57 -0.79 -5.30
CA LYS A 232 -4.58 -1.33 -6.25
C LYS A 232 -4.15 -0.25 -7.24
N ILE A 233 -3.04 -0.46 -7.95
CA ILE A 233 -2.48 0.49 -8.93
C ILE A 233 -3.50 0.91 -10.00
N THR A 234 -4.37 0.00 -10.42
CA THR A 234 -5.42 0.25 -11.43
C THR A 234 -6.68 0.92 -10.86
N ARG A 235 -6.77 1.05 -9.53
CA ARG A 235 -7.91 1.58 -8.76
C ARG A 235 -7.40 2.25 -7.49
N GLN A 236 -6.57 3.27 -7.69
CA GLN A 236 -5.80 3.91 -6.63
C GLN A 236 -6.70 4.53 -5.57
N THR A 237 -6.30 4.42 -4.30
CA THR A 237 -6.86 5.28 -3.25
C THR A 237 -6.47 6.73 -3.56
N PRO A 238 -7.45 7.66 -3.62
CA PRO A 238 -7.16 9.06 -3.93
C PRO A 238 -6.42 9.74 -2.77
N ILE A 239 -5.53 10.68 -3.11
CA ILE A 239 -5.03 11.68 -2.15
C ILE A 239 -6.14 12.69 -1.92
N LEU A 240 -6.52 12.94 -0.66
CA LEU A 240 -7.58 13.87 -0.31
C LEU A 240 -7.45 14.38 1.13
N ALA A 241 -8.14 15.48 1.40
CA ALA A 241 -8.42 15.97 2.75
C ALA A 241 -9.94 16.08 2.93
N SER A 242 -10.46 15.69 4.09
CA SER A 242 -11.88 15.75 4.44
C SER A 242 -12.08 15.78 5.96
N ASN A 243 -13.32 15.68 6.42
CA ASN A 243 -13.65 15.46 7.83
C ASN A 243 -14.50 14.20 7.95
N ILE A 244 -14.11 13.30 8.86
CA ILE A 244 -14.91 12.17 9.31
C ILE A 244 -16.08 12.74 10.10
N ASN A 245 -17.29 12.46 9.64
CA ASN A 245 -18.52 13.00 10.21
C ASN A 245 -19.48 11.91 10.70
N GLU A 246 -19.30 10.67 10.26
CA GLU A 246 -20.24 9.59 10.55
C GLU A 246 -19.53 8.24 10.66
N VAL A 247 -19.94 7.44 11.64
CA VAL A 247 -19.63 6.02 11.75
C VAL A 247 -20.94 5.25 11.62
N ILE A 248 -21.00 4.28 10.72
CA ILE A 248 -22.17 3.43 10.51
C ILE A 248 -21.84 2.02 10.97
N PHE A 249 -22.48 1.59 12.05
CA PHE A 249 -22.42 0.21 12.52
C PHE A 249 -23.39 -0.67 11.74
N ASN A 250 -22.96 -1.91 11.46
CA ASN A 250 -23.68 -2.88 10.63
C ASN A 250 -24.19 -2.24 9.32
N PRO A 251 -23.28 -1.71 8.47
CA PRO A 251 -23.67 -0.93 7.30
C PRO A 251 -24.27 -1.79 6.19
N TYR A 252 -25.28 -1.26 5.49
CA TYR A 252 -25.62 -1.75 4.14
C TYR A 252 -24.46 -1.46 3.19
N TRP A 253 -24.03 -2.45 2.41
CA TRP A 253 -23.05 -2.22 1.35
C TRP A 253 -23.75 -1.92 0.03
N HIS A 254 -23.77 -0.65 -0.33
CA HIS A 254 -24.17 -0.20 -1.66
C HIS A 254 -22.98 -0.33 -2.60
N VAL A 255 -23.06 -1.27 -3.54
CA VAL A 255 -21.93 -1.59 -4.42
C VAL A 255 -21.68 -0.42 -5.38
N PRO A 256 -20.46 0.16 -5.40
CA PRO A 256 -20.11 1.20 -6.36
C PRO A 256 -20.24 0.71 -7.80
N LYS A 257 -20.73 1.57 -8.71
CA LYS A 257 -20.88 1.29 -10.15
C LYS A 257 -19.63 0.70 -10.79
N SER A 258 -18.45 1.17 -10.39
CA SER A 258 -17.17 0.66 -10.88
C SER A 258 -16.92 -0.80 -10.50
N ILE A 259 -17.32 -1.24 -9.31
CA ILE A 259 -17.23 -2.63 -8.84
C ILE A 259 -18.28 -3.49 -9.55
N ILE A 260 -19.50 -2.97 -9.72
CA ILE A 260 -20.54 -3.66 -10.51
C ILE A 260 -19.99 -4.01 -11.89
N LYS A 261 -19.44 -3.00 -12.59
CA LYS A 261 -18.91 -3.15 -13.94
C LYS A 261 -17.67 -4.02 -14.04
N LYS A 262 -16.67 -3.80 -13.16
CA LYS A 262 -15.35 -4.41 -13.31
C LYS A 262 -15.22 -5.77 -12.64
N ASP A 263 -16.07 -6.09 -11.66
CA ASP A 263 -15.94 -7.32 -10.87
C ASP A 263 -17.21 -8.17 -10.90
N ILE A 264 -18.36 -7.61 -10.50
CA ILE A 264 -19.61 -8.39 -10.37
C ILE A 264 -20.11 -8.90 -11.72
N ILE A 265 -20.15 -8.06 -12.75
CA ILE A 265 -20.59 -8.48 -14.09
C ILE A 265 -19.74 -9.67 -14.60
N PRO A 266 -18.39 -9.60 -14.61
CA PRO A 266 -17.55 -10.74 -14.95
C PRO A 266 -17.79 -12.01 -14.11
N LEU A 267 -18.14 -11.87 -12.82
CA LEU A 267 -18.39 -13.00 -11.94
C LEU A 267 -19.77 -13.62 -12.14
N MET A 268 -20.80 -12.82 -12.39
CA MET A 268 -22.12 -13.31 -12.78
C MET A 268 -22.09 -14.08 -14.11
N ARG A 269 -21.23 -13.68 -15.06
CA ARG A 269 -21.01 -14.45 -16.30
C ARG A 269 -20.40 -15.83 -16.06
N LYS A 270 -19.58 -15.96 -15.01
CA LYS A 270 -18.92 -17.23 -14.64
C LYS A 270 -19.80 -18.09 -13.74
N ASP A 271 -20.55 -17.46 -12.84
CA ASP A 271 -21.41 -18.10 -11.86
C ASP A 271 -22.70 -17.28 -11.69
N PRO A 272 -23.79 -17.66 -12.37
CA PRO A 272 -25.08 -16.97 -12.26
C PRO A 272 -25.68 -16.98 -10.83
N GLN A 273 -25.19 -17.84 -9.93
CA GLN A 273 -25.63 -17.90 -8.53
C GLN A 273 -24.83 -16.97 -7.61
N TYR A 274 -23.89 -16.21 -8.17
CA TYR A 274 -22.94 -15.39 -7.44
C TYR A 274 -23.61 -14.41 -6.45
N LEU A 275 -24.61 -13.62 -6.90
CA LEU A 275 -25.29 -12.65 -6.04
C LEU A 275 -26.08 -13.34 -4.92
N THR A 276 -26.74 -14.45 -5.22
CA THR A 276 -27.49 -15.26 -4.25
C THR A 276 -26.58 -15.83 -3.16
N LYS A 277 -25.42 -16.37 -3.54
CA LYS A 277 -24.39 -16.89 -2.61
C LYS A 277 -23.86 -15.80 -1.68
N ASN A 278 -23.68 -14.59 -2.21
CA ASN A 278 -23.15 -13.44 -1.48
C ASN A 278 -24.21 -12.56 -0.82
N LYS A 279 -25.49 -12.93 -0.91
CA LYS A 279 -26.62 -12.18 -0.34
C LYS A 279 -26.67 -10.73 -0.83
N ILE A 280 -26.37 -10.52 -2.11
CA ILE A 280 -26.47 -9.22 -2.77
C ILE A 280 -27.81 -9.16 -3.51
N ARG A 281 -28.60 -8.14 -3.20
CA ARG A 281 -29.94 -7.89 -3.75
C ARG A 281 -29.87 -6.78 -4.79
N LEU A 282 -30.73 -6.83 -5.81
CA LEU A 282 -30.81 -5.79 -6.84
C LEU A 282 -32.11 -5.02 -6.70
N PHE A 283 -32.04 -3.70 -6.88
CA PHE A 283 -33.20 -2.83 -6.87
C PHE A 283 -33.21 -1.92 -8.11
N ASN A 284 -34.38 -1.71 -8.69
CA ASN A 284 -34.58 -0.72 -9.75
C ASN A 284 -34.67 0.71 -9.20
N ALA A 285 -34.83 1.69 -10.08
CA ALA A 285 -34.94 3.11 -9.71
C ALA A 285 -36.16 3.43 -8.82
N GLN A 286 -37.18 2.55 -8.85
CA GLN A 286 -38.39 2.65 -8.03
C GLN A 286 -38.25 1.95 -6.67
N GLY A 287 -37.07 1.39 -6.38
CA GLY A 287 -36.79 0.65 -5.14
C GLY A 287 -37.41 -0.75 -5.08
N GLN A 288 -37.94 -1.26 -6.19
CA GLN A 288 -38.46 -2.62 -6.27
C GLN A 288 -37.31 -3.60 -6.49
N GLU A 289 -37.37 -4.73 -5.79
CA GLU A 289 -36.39 -5.79 -5.95
C GLU A 289 -36.53 -6.48 -7.31
N VAL A 290 -35.39 -6.72 -7.96
CA VAL A 290 -35.28 -7.32 -9.29
C VAL A 290 -34.51 -8.63 -9.17
N SER A 291 -34.95 -9.66 -9.89
CA SER A 291 -34.26 -10.95 -9.90
C SER A 291 -32.96 -10.86 -10.72
N PRO A 292 -31.84 -11.45 -10.25
CA PRO A 292 -30.59 -11.52 -11.02
C PRO A 292 -30.77 -12.13 -12.42
N GLU A 293 -31.71 -13.07 -12.56
CA GLU A 293 -31.99 -13.80 -13.80
C GLU A 293 -32.65 -12.93 -14.88
N SER A 294 -33.29 -11.82 -14.50
CA SER A 294 -33.90 -10.89 -15.46
C SER A 294 -32.91 -9.87 -16.04
N VAL A 295 -31.64 -9.91 -15.62
CA VAL A 295 -30.59 -8.97 -16.06
C VAL A 295 -29.68 -9.64 -17.08
N ASP A 296 -29.47 -9.02 -18.23
CA ASP A 296 -28.44 -9.48 -19.16
C ASP A 296 -27.04 -9.10 -18.67
N TRP A 297 -26.35 -10.07 -18.08
CA TRP A 297 -24.99 -9.89 -17.56
C TRP A 297 -23.94 -9.74 -18.65
N ASN A 298 -24.26 -9.89 -19.94
CA ASN A 298 -23.34 -9.60 -21.04
C ASN A 298 -23.27 -8.11 -21.39
N THR A 299 -24.21 -7.30 -20.89
CA THR A 299 -24.22 -5.84 -21.05
C THR A 299 -23.79 -5.13 -19.76
N ASP A 300 -23.84 -3.79 -19.78
CA ASP A 300 -23.63 -2.94 -18.60
C ASP A 300 -24.97 -2.59 -17.90
N ASP A 301 -26.09 -3.25 -18.22
CA ASP A 301 -27.41 -2.86 -17.70
C ASP A 301 -27.51 -2.96 -16.17
N ALA A 302 -26.79 -3.90 -15.55
CA ALA A 302 -26.68 -4.01 -14.10
C ALA A 302 -26.18 -2.73 -13.42
N VAL A 303 -25.42 -1.87 -14.11
CA VAL A 303 -24.90 -0.59 -13.58
C VAL A 303 -26.01 0.44 -13.35
N LYS A 304 -27.18 0.25 -13.98
CA LYS A 304 -28.38 1.09 -13.78
C LYS A 304 -29.17 0.69 -12.53
N LEU A 305 -28.90 -0.49 -11.98
CA LEU A 305 -29.55 -1.02 -10.78
C LEU A 305 -28.73 -0.68 -9.52
N MET A 306 -29.39 -0.67 -8.38
CA MET A 306 -28.74 -0.59 -7.09
C MET A 306 -28.47 -2.02 -6.59
N LEU A 307 -27.19 -2.37 -6.46
CA LEU A 307 -26.78 -3.61 -5.80
C LEU A 307 -26.49 -3.30 -4.33
N ARG A 308 -27.16 -4.03 -3.43
CA ARG A 308 -27.04 -3.84 -1.98
C ARG A 308 -26.80 -5.18 -1.29
N GLN A 309 -25.78 -5.23 -0.43
CA GLN A 309 -25.60 -6.31 0.53
C GLN A 309 -26.13 -5.85 1.89
N ASP A 310 -26.96 -6.68 2.51
CA ASP A 310 -27.53 -6.40 3.82
C ASP A 310 -26.47 -6.58 4.94
N PRO A 311 -26.67 -6.00 6.14
CA PRO A 311 -25.72 -6.12 7.23
C PRO A 311 -25.49 -7.57 7.67
N GLY A 312 -24.27 -7.88 8.14
CA GLY A 312 -23.95 -9.19 8.69
C GLY A 312 -22.49 -9.59 8.51
N LYS A 313 -22.10 -10.75 9.06
CA LYS A 313 -20.70 -11.22 9.10
C LYS A 313 -20.04 -11.37 7.72
N ILE A 314 -20.82 -11.57 6.66
CA ILE A 314 -20.31 -11.71 5.29
C ILE A 314 -20.32 -10.41 4.49
N ASN A 315 -20.86 -9.34 5.07
CA ASN A 315 -20.91 -8.03 4.43
C ASN A 315 -19.48 -7.56 4.10
N ALA A 316 -19.26 -7.00 2.91
CA ALA A 316 -17.93 -6.55 2.47
C ALA A 316 -17.29 -5.50 3.40
N MET A 317 -18.12 -4.77 4.18
CA MET A 317 -17.72 -3.80 5.19
C MET A 317 -17.84 -4.33 6.63
N SER A 318 -18.20 -5.60 6.82
CA SER A 318 -18.31 -6.28 8.12
C SER A 318 -19.09 -5.44 9.15
N SER A 319 -18.46 -4.98 10.24
CA SER A 319 -19.16 -4.30 11.34
C SER A 319 -19.28 -2.79 11.19
N THR A 320 -18.42 -2.14 10.39
CA THR A 320 -18.23 -0.69 10.46
C THR A 320 -17.94 -0.09 9.09
N LYS A 321 -18.59 1.04 8.79
CA LYS A 321 -18.18 2.00 7.76
C LYS A 321 -17.93 3.36 8.42
N ILE A 322 -16.74 3.94 8.21
CA ILE A 322 -16.39 5.31 8.62
C ILE A 322 -16.48 6.20 7.39
N ASN A 323 -17.35 7.19 7.45
CA ASN A 323 -17.77 8.00 6.32
C ASN A 323 -17.24 9.44 6.41
N PHE A 324 -17.01 10.04 5.25
CA PHE A 324 -16.51 11.41 5.09
C PHE A 324 -16.84 11.92 3.70
N ASN A 325 -17.01 13.24 3.55
CA ASN A 325 -17.39 13.84 2.28
C ASN A 325 -16.25 13.77 1.26
N ASN A 326 -16.50 13.22 0.07
CA ASN A 326 -15.53 13.18 -1.02
C ASN A 326 -16.21 12.91 -2.38
N PRO A 327 -15.62 13.36 -3.49
CA PRO A 327 -16.18 13.16 -4.84
C PRO A 327 -15.90 11.76 -5.42
N TYR A 328 -15.14 10.90 -4.73
CA TYR A 328 -14.63 9.63 -5.26
C TYR A 328 -15.42 8.40 -4.80
N SER A 329 -16.45 8.59 -3.96
CA SER A 329 -17.22 7.50 -3.32
C SER A 329 -16.33 6.53 -2.51
N VAL A 330 -15.25 7.03 -1.90
CA VAL A 330 -14.37 6.25 -1.02
C VAL A 330 -14.74 6.44 0.45
N TYR A 331 -14.43 5.45 1.28
CA TYR A 331 -14.66 5.46 2.73
C TYR A 331 -13.63 4.55 3.42
N MET A 332 -13.57 4.61 4.75
CA MET A 332 -12.83 3.66 5.57
C MET A 332 -13.82 2.61 6.11
N HIS A 333 -13.41 1.34 6.24
CA HIS A 333 -14.34 0.31 6.71
C HIS A 333 -13.65 -0.93 7.30
N ASP A 334 -14.43 -1.76 8.01
CA ASP A 334 -14.01 -3.09 8.43
C ASP A 334 -13.99 -4.08 7.23
N THR A 335 -13.44 -5.26 7.41
CA THR A 335 -13.50 -6.33 6.40
C THR A 335 -13.68 -7.69 7.05
N PRO A 336 -14.45 -8.61 6.44
CA PRO A 336 -14.51 -9.99 6.91
C PRO A 336 -13.22 -10.77 6.60
N GLU A 337 -12.44 -10.33 5.61
CA GLU A 337 -11.21 -10.99 5.17
C GLU A 337 -9.99 -10.42 5.90
N LYS A 338 -9.84 -10.79 7.16
CA LYS A 338 -8.78 -10.27 8.04
C LYS A 338 -7.37 -10.63 7.57
N ASN A 339 -7.22 -11.71 6.79
CA ASN A 339 -5.93 -12.18 6.27
C ASN A 339 -5.22 -11.14 5.40
N PHE A 340 -5.93 -10.19 4.78
CA PHE A 340 -5.29 -9.14 3.98
C PHE A 340 -4.31 -8.27 4.77
N PHE A 341 -4.51 -8.12 6.08
CA PHE A 341 -3.63 -7.31 6.91
C PHE A 341 -2.24 -7.95 7.11
N PHE A 342 -2.09 -9.24 6.82
CA PHE A 342 -0.81 -9.94 6.90
C PHE A 342 -0.08 -10.05 5.56
N ASN A 343 -0.71 -9.64 4.46
CA ASN A 343 -0.03 -9.59 3.18
C ASN A 343 1.12 -8.57 3.24
N LEU A 344 2.23 -8.93 2.60
CA LEU A 344 3.36 -8.02 2.41
C LEU A 344 2.90 -6.77 1.65
N MET A 345 2.21 -6.97 0.52
CA MET A 345 1.60 -5.91 -0.28
C MET A 345 0.12 -5.80 0.07
N ARG A 346 -0.28 -4.65 0.61
CA ARG A 346 -1.66 -4.39 1.08
C ARG A 346 -2.40 -3.41 0.16
N PHE A 347 -2.34 -3.69 -1.14
CA PHE A 347 -2.89 -2.87 -2.22
C PHE A 347 -3.99 -3.62 -2.97
N ASP A 348 -5.05 -4.00 -2.26
CA ASP A 348 -6.11 -4.86 -2.79
C ASP A 348 -7.53 -4.35 -2.50
N SER A 349 -7.70 -3.05 -2.70
CA SER A 349 -9.00 -2.37 -2.67
C SER A 349 -9.32 -1.71 -4.01
N SER A 350 -10.58 -1.31 -4.19
CA SER A 350 -11.04 -0.49 -5.32
C SER A 350 -11.04 1.01 -4.98
N GLY A 351 -10.16 1.44 -4.07
CA GLY A 351 -9.96 2.85 -3.68
C GLY A 351 -10.32 3.17 -2.23
N CYS A 352 -11.27 2.44 -1.64
CA CYS A 352 -11.60 2.53 -0.21
C CYS A 352 -10.46 1.99 0.67
N VAL A 353 -10.48 2.27 1.97
CA VAL A 353 -9.42 1.85 2.90
C VAL A 353 -9.99 0.89 3.94
N ARG A 354 -9.49 -0.34 3.98
CA ARG A 354 -9.82 -1.28 5.06
C ARG A 354 -8.92 -1.01 6.24
N VAL A 355 -9.45 -1.03 7.45
CA VAL A 355 -8.70 -0.69 8.67
C VAL A 355 -8.66 -1.89 9.62
N GLN A 356 -7.47 -2.33 10.00
CA GLN A 356 -7.30 -3.38 11.02
C GLN A 356 -7.69 -2.82 12.39
N ASN A 357 -8.38 -3.60 13.21
CA ASN A 357 -8.84 -3.19 14.55
C ASN A 357 -9.67 -1.90 14.53
N VAL A 358 -10.51 -1.74 13.52
CA VAL A 358 -11.29 -0.52 13.31
C VAL A 358 -12.21 -0.17 14.49
N ARG A 359 -12.65 -1.15 15.29
CA ARG A 359 -13.46 -0.88 16.48
C ARG A 359 -12.75 -0.03 17.53
N ASP A 360 -11.42 -0.15 17.65
CA ASP A 360 -10.62 0.72 18.53
C ASP A 360 -10.57 2.16 18.00
N LEU A 361 -10.54 2.31 16.67
CA LEU A 361 -10.63 3.61 16.01
C LEU A 361 -12.03 4.21 16.18
N ASP A 362 -13.10 3.40 16.07
CA ASP A 362 -14.48 3.82 16.29
C ASP A 362 -14.67 4.39 17.70
N VAL A 363 -14.14 3.71 18.72
CA VAL A 363 -14.16 4.21 20.11
C VAL A 363 -13.44 5.55 20.24
N TRP A 364 -12.31 5.75 19.56
CA TRP A 364 -11.59 7.02 19.61
C TRP A 364 -12.28 8.15 18.83
N LEU A 365 -12.91 7.82 17.69
CA LEU A 365 -13.69 8.75 16.89
C LEU A 365 -14.91 9.25 17.66
N LEU A 366 -15.64 8.35 18.31
CA LEU A 366 -16.91 8.60 19.00
C LEU A 366 -16.75 8.99 20.47
N LYS A 367 -15.53 9.14 20.99
CA LYS A 367 -15.29 9.36 22.43
C LYS A 367 -16.00 10.58 23.04
N ASN A 368 -16.30 11.59 22.22
CA ASN A 368 -17.02 12.80 22.63
C ASN A 368 -18.50 12.77 22.18
N THR A 369 -18.92 11.73 21.46
CA THR A 369 -20.31 11.52 21.06
C THR A 369 -21.07 10.87 22.23
N PRO A 370 -22.05 11.57 22.85
CA PRO A 370 -22.73 11.05 24.03
C PRO A 370 -23.40 9.70 23.79
N GLY A 371 -23.27 8.78 24.74
CA GLY A 371 -23.87 7.44 24.69
C GLY A 371 -23.08 6.40 23.89
N TRP A 372 -21.98 6.77 23.24
CA TRP A 372 -21.17 5.85 22.41
C TRP A 372 -19.87 5.40 23.09
N ASP A 373 -20.01 4.78 24.26
CA ASP A 373 -18.89 4.06 24.87
C ASP A 373 -18.61 2.72 24.16
N ARG A 374 -17.50 2.07 24.53
CA ARG A 374 -17.10 0.78 23.94
C ARG A 374 -18.19 -0.28 24.09
N GLN A 375 -18.85 -0.36 25.24
CA GLN A 375 -19.84 -1.40 25.50
C GLN A 375 -21.06 -1.21 24.58
N HIS A 376 -21.54 0.02 24.44
CA HIS A 376 -22.65 0.35 23.57
C HIS A 376 -22.34 0.09 22.09
N ILE A 377 -21.11 0.40 21.65
CA ILE A 377 -20.63 0.08 20.30
C ILE A 377 -20.69 -1.44 20.05
N GLU A 378 -20.13 -2.24 20.95
CA GLU A 378 -20.09 -3.70 20.78
C GLU A 378 -21.50 -4.31 20.81
N ASP A 379 -22.39 -3.82 21.68
CA ASP A 379 -23.77 -4.30 21.74
C ASP A 379 -24.57 -3.90 20.49
N THR A 380 -24.32 -2.71 19.94
CA THR A 380 -24.88 -2.28 18.65
C THR A 380 -24.40 -3.21 17.52
N ILE A 381 -23.10 -3.52 17.46
CA ILE A 381 -22.57 -4.46 16.46
C ILE A 381 -23.19 -5.85 16.61
N LYS A 382 -23.30 -6.37 17.85
CA LYS A 382 -23.95 -7.67 18.13
C LYS A 382 -25.41 -7.72 17.71
N SER A 383 -26.13 -6.60 17.82
CA SER A 383 -27.55 -6.53 17.41
C SER A 383 -27.75 -6.78 15.91
N GLY A 384 -26.73 -6.54 15.09
CA GLY A 384 -26.82 -6.61 13.63
C GLY A 384 -27.67 -5.49 13.00
N ILE A 385 -28.20 -4.55 13.79
CA ILE A 385 -29.06 -3.46 13.32
C ILE A 385 -28.18 -2.36 12.72
N ASN A 386 -28.52 -1.94 11.50
CA ASN A 386 -27.85 -0.82 10.85
C ASN A 386 -28.07 0.47 11.65
N THR A 387 -26.97 1.05 12.14
CA THR A 387 -27.02 2.20 13.05
C THR A 387 -26.01 3.26 12.61
N PRO A 388 -26.46 4.28 11.86
CA PRO A 388 -25.66 5.47 11.57
C PRO A 388 -25.47 6.33 12.83
N VAL A 389 -24.26 6.81 13.04
CA VAL A 389 -23.86 7.63 14.19
C VAL A 389 -23.10 8.84 13.70
N GLU A 390 -23.70 10.03 13.86
CA GLU A 390 -23.01 11.28 13.59
C GLU A 390 -22.00 11.58 14.71
N LEU A 391 -20.82 12.05 14.34
CA LEU A 391 -19.81 12.49 15.29
C LEU A 391 -20.18 13.86 15.84
N THR A 392 -20.14 14.02 17.17
CA THR A 392 -20.28 15.34 17.80
C THR A 392 -19.16 16.29 17.36
N ASP A 393 -17.93 15.75 17.28
CA ASP A 393 -16.75 16.49 16.84
C ASP A 393 -16.19 15.85 15.56
N PRO A 394 -16.52 16.37 14.36
CA PRO A 394 -15.94 15.88 13.12
C PRO A 394 -14.40 15.89 13.16
N VAL A 395 -13.77 14.82 12.68
CA VAL A 395 -12.31 14.63 12.77
C VAL A 395 -11.66 14.87 11.41
N PRO A 396 -10.68 15.79 11.30
CA PRO A 396 -9.92 15.96 10.07
C PRO A 396 -9.28 14.64 9.60
N LEU A 397 -9.34 14.41 8.30
CA LEU A 397 -8.83 13.22 7.64
C LEU A 397 -7.90 13.60 6.50
N HIS A 398 -6.70 13.02 6.49
CA HIS A 398 -5.73 13.20 5.41
C HIS A 398 -5.36 11.85 4.81
N PHE A 399 -5.73 11.62 3.56
CA PHE A 399 -5.17 10.53 2.74
C PHE A 399 -3.96 11.07 2.00
N VAL A 400 -2.78 10.61 2.37
CA VAL A 400 -1.50 11.16 1.92
C VAL A 400 -0.65 10.12 1.21
N TYR A 401 0.26 10.60 0.37
CA TYR A 401 1.21 9.76 -0.33
C TYR A 401 2.64 10.14 0.07
N ILE A 402 3.10 9.59 1.21
CA ILE A 402 4.42 9.88 1.77
C ILE A 402 5.27 8.61 1.75
N THR A 403 6.26 8.58 0.85
CA THR A 403 7.13 7.42 0.60
C THR A 403 8.48 7.52 1.31
N ALA A 404 8.85 8.69 1.84
CA ALA A 404 10.05 8.86 2.65
C ALA A 404 9.82 9.90 3.76
N TRP A 405 10.25 9.58 4.98
CA TRP A 405 10.17 10.49 6.12
C TRP A 405 11.16 10.09 7.22
N SER A 406 11.33 10.94 8.22
CA SER A 406 12.12 10.67 9.43
C SER A 406 11.31 11.12 10.64
N THR A 407 11.34 10.36 11.74
CA THR A 407 10.48 10.58 12.91
C THR A 407 11.28 10.43 14.22
N GLY A 408 12.41 11.13 14.30
CA GLY A 408 13.37 11.05 15.40
C GLY A 408 14.42 9.94 15.27
N ASP A 409 15.43 9.99 16.15
CA ASP A 409 16.51 9.01 16.33
C ASP A 409 17.36 8.69 15.08
N GLY A 410 17.36 9.59 14.09
CA GLY A 410 18.10 9.43 12.83
C GLY A 410 17.57 8.29 11.94
N VAL A 411 16.38 7.74 12.25
CA VAL A 411 15.81 6.62 11.47
C VAL A 411 15.02 7.15 10.28
N VAL A 412 15.59 6.98 9.09
CA VAL A 412 14.92 7.32 7.83
C VAL A 412 14.08 6.15 7.33
N GLN A 413 12.80 6.41 7.14
CA GLN A 413 11.80 5.50 6.63
C GLN A 413 11.64 5.66 5.13
N PHE A 414 11.50 4.53 4.43
CA PHE A 414 11.16 4.48 3.02
C PHE A 414 10.02 3.50 2.79
N ARG A 415 9.17 3.78 1.80
CA ARG A 415 8.12 2.88 1.31
C ARG A 415 8.21 2.79 -0.21
N ASP A 416 7.64 1.71 -0.72
CA ASP A 416 7.55 1.47 -2.15
C ASP A 416 6.70 2.57 -2.83
N ASP A 417 7.15 3.06 -3.98
CA ASP A 417 6.43 4.05 -4.79
C ASP A 417 5.39 3.35 -5.68
N ILE A 418 4.41 2.73 -5.03
CA ILE A 418 3.41 1.83 -5.64
C ILE A 418 2.57 2.47 -6.75
N TYR A 419 2.36 3.78 -6.71
CA TYR A 419 1.61 4.53 -7.71
C TYR A 419 2.52 5.36 -8.62
N LYS A 420 3.84 5.21 -8.52
CA LYS A 420 4.85 5.88 -9.35
C LYS A 420 4.77 7.41 -9.27
N MET A 421 4.48 7.95 -8.09
CA MET A 421 4.29 9.39 -7.88
C MET A 421 5.59 10.12 -7.51
N ASP A 422 6.69 9.41 -7.23
CA ASP A 422 7.99 10.00 -6.89
C ASP A 422 8.87 10.30 -8.12
N GLY A 423 8.46 9.85 -9.31
CA GLY A 423 9.12 10.17 -10.58
C GLY A 423 10.40 9.38 -10.89
N ALA A 424 10.75 8.37 -10.06
CA ALA A 424 11.89 7.49 -10.31
C ALA A 424 11.46 6.02 -10.31
N ALA A 425 11.65 5.34 -11.45
CA ALA A 425 11.17 3.96 -11.64
C ALA A 425 11.75 2.98 -10.60
N GLU A 426 13.01 3.16 -10.19
CA GLU A 426 13.71 2.35 -9.18
C GLU A 426 13.03 2.33 -7.81
N LEU A 427 12.19 3.33 -7.50
CA LEU A 427 11.46 3.42 -6.24
C LEU A 427 10.21 2.54 -6.21
N ALA A 428 9.75 2.06 -7.37
CA ALA A 428 8.53 1.27 -7.53
C ALA A 428 8.83 -0.24 -7.59
N LEU A 429 9.41 -0.76 -6.50
CA LEU A 429 9.96 -2.10 -6.30
C LEU A 429 8.95 -3.22 -6.58
N GLY A 430 7.67 -3.04 -6.21
CA GLY A 430 6.61 -4.05 -6.39
C GLY A 430 5.83 -3.94 -7.71
N THR A 431 6.19 -3.00 -8.59
CA THR A 431 5.42 -2.69 -9.81
C THR A 431 6.20 -2.87 -11.12
N ASN A 432 7.49 -3.16 -11.01
CA ASN A 432 8.40 -3.34 -12.15
C ASN A 432 8.82 -4.82 -12.35
N THR A 433 8.19 -5.73 -11.61
CA THR A 433 8.30 -7.18 -11.70
C THR A 433 6.91 -7.76 -11.87
#